data_AF-A0A355YFH9-F1
#
_entry.id   AF-A0A355YFH9-F1
#
_cell.length_a   1.000
_cell.length_b   1.000
_cell.length_c   1.000
_cell.angle_alpha   90.00
_cell.angle_beta   90.00
_cell.angle_gamma   90.00
#
_symmetry.space_group_name_H-M   'P 1'
#
loop_
_entity.id
_entity.type
_entity.pdbx_description
1 polymer ?
#
loop_
_entity_poly.entity_id
_entity_poly.type
_entity_poly.pdbx_seq_one_letter_code
_entity_poly.pdbx_strand_id
1 'polypeptide(L)'
;MAHLYRYIPIWRRVQNGAVLYRVFEVVGIGFTVQSKDFFPAQAPVGAQASLEAQFLELLIEQDPHDRFGTSATIETAVSAFDQYFESTADT
;
A
#
# COMPACT_ATOMS: atom_id res chain seq x y z
N MET A 1 -10.13 -7.69 -17.50
CA MET A 1 -11.43 -7.60 -16.80
C MET A 1 -11.22 -6.61 -15.66
N ALA A 2 -12.17 -5.71 -15.38
CA ALA A 2 -12.00 -4.78 -14.28
C ALA A 2 -12.30 -5.51 -12.96
N HIS A 3 -11.32 -5.60 -12.08
CA HIS A 3 -11.52 -6.14 -10.73
C HIS A 3 -12.30 -5.15 -9.86
N LEU A 4 -13.06 -5.68 -8.90
CA LEU A 4 -13.66 -4.88 -7.85
C LEU A 4 -12.74 -4.90 -6.62
N TYR A 5 -12.55 -3.71 -6.04
CA TYR A 5 -11.62 -3.50 -4.94
C TYR A 5 -12.33 -2.98 -3.70
N ARG A 6 -12.00 -3.54 -2.54
CA ARG A 6 -12.31 -2.96 -1.23
C ARG A 6 -11.03 -2.42 -0.62
N TYR A 7 -10.99 -1.11 -0.38
CA TYR A 7 -9.85 -0.46 0.25
C TYR A 7 -9.83 -0.75 1.76
N ILE A 8 -8.68 -1.16 2.28
CA ILE A 8 -8.45 -1.49 3.68
C ILE A 8 -7.18 -0.78 4.15
N PRO A 9 -7.27 0.40 4.79
CA PRO A 9 -6.10 1.09 5.32
C PRO A 9 -5.51 0.33 6.52
N ILE A 10 -4.23 -0.08 6.43
CA ILE A 10 -3.53 -0.75 7.53
C ILE A 10 -2.44 0.16 8.09
N TRP A 11 -2.61 0.58 9.34
CA TRP A 11 -1.67 1.46 10.03
C TRP A 11 -0.69 0.68 10.90
N ARG A 12 0.60 1.00 10.79
CA ARG A 12 1.67 0.54 11.69
C ARG A 12 2.25 1.76 12.40
N ARG A 13 2.15 1.80 13.74
CA ARG A 13 2.84 2.81 14.54
C ARG A 13 4.34 2.52 14.55
N VAL A 14 5.16 3.55 14.40
CA VAL A 14 6.63 3.49 14.53
C VAL A 14 7.12 4.56 15.50
N GLN A 15 8.39 4.55 15.88
CA GLN A 15 8.94 5.42 16.92
C GLN A 15 8.66 6.91 16.67
N ASN A 16 8.84 7.37 15.43
CA ASN A 16 8.76 8.79 15.05
C ASN A 16 7.62 9.08 14.07
N GLY A 17 6.56 8.27 14.08
CA GLY A 17 5.44 8.47 13.17
C GLY A 17 4.57 7.23 12.99
N ALA A 18 3.97 7.13 11.81
CA ALA A 18 3.19 5.98 11.39
C ALA A 18 3.47 5.64 9.93
N VAL A 19 3.18 4.40 9.57
CA VAL A 19 3.21 3.90 8.20
C VAL A 19 1.81 3.43 7.84
N LEU A 20 1.31 3.82 6.68
CA LEU A 20 0.05 3.33 6.13
C LEU A 20 0.35 2.41 4.95
N TYR A 21 -0.07 1.16 5.06
CA TYR A 21 -0.12 0.25 3.93
C TYR A 21 -1.47 0.41 3.25
N ARG A 22 -1.47 0.79 1.98
CA ARG A 22 -2.65 0.92 1.14
C ARG A 22 -3.04 -0.46 0.60
N VAL A 23 -3.76 -1.23 1.42
CA VAL A 23 -4.18 -2.59 1.07
C VAL A 23 -5.50 -2.55 0.31
N PHE A 24 -5.58 -3.36 -0.74
CA PHE A 24 -6.82 -3.70 -1.40
C PHE A 24 -7.15 -5.17 -1.19
N GLU A 25 -8.40 -5.46 -0.86
CA GLU A 25 -8.99 -6.75 -1.18
C GLU A 25 -9.47 -6.71 -2.62
N VAL A 26 -8.94 -7.63 -3.41
CA VAL A 26 -9.45 -7.97 -4.74
C VAL A 26 -10.60 -8.94 -4.50
N VAL A 27 -11.83 -8.47 -4.70
CA VAL A 27 -13.04 -9.17 -4.25
C VAL A 27 -13.11 -10.57 -4.85
N GLY A 28 -13.12 -11.58 -3.97
CA GLY A 28 -13.17 -13.00 -4.34
C GLY A 28 -11.83 -13.63 -4.70
N ILE A 29 -10.72 -12.90 -4.62
CA ILE A 29 -9.37 -13.37 -5.01
C ILE A 29 -8.41 -13.35 -3.81
N GLY A 30 -8.23 -12.20 -3.16
CA GLY A 30 -7.26 -12.07 -2.06
C GLY A 30 -6.89 -10.62 -1.78
N PHE A 31 -5.75 -10.41 -1.11
CA PHE A 31 -5.28 -9.09 -0.68
C PHE A 31 -3.97 -8.70 -1.38
N THR A 32 -3.84 -7.44 -1.76
CA THR A 32 -2.61 -6.87 -2.34
C THR A 32 -2.30 -5.52 -1.71
N VAL A 33 -1.02 -5.13 -1.69
CA VAL A 33 -0.57 -3.82 -1.23
C VAL A 33 -0.23 -2.96 -2.44
N GLN A 34 -0.93 -1.84 -2.61
CA GLN A 34 -0.65 -0.91 -3.68
C GLN A 34 0.54 -0.01 -3.34
N SER A 35 0.57 0.58 -2.15
CA SER A 35 1.65 1.47 -1.72
C SER A 35 1.82 1.47 -0.20
N LYS A 36 2.90 2.09 0.24
CA LYS A 36 3.30 2.25 1.64
C LYS A 36 3.67 3.71 1.85
N ASP A 37 2.85 4.41 2.62
CA ASP A 37 2.99 5.84 2.86
C ASP A 37 3.58 6.08 4.25
N PHE A 38 4.55 6.99 4.35
CA PHE A 38 5.21 7.33 5.61
C PHE A 38 4.69 8.67 6.15
N PHE A 39 4.22 8.65 7.38
CA PHE A 39 3.71 9.81 8.10
C PHE A 39 4.64 10.13 9.29
N PRO A 40 5.71 10.91 9.10
CA PRO A 40 6.56 11.35 10.19
C PRO A 40 5.82 12.30 11.12
N ALA A 41 6.16 12.31 12.41
CA ALA A 41 5.52 13.17 13.41
C ALA A 41 5.61 14.67 13.10
N GLN A 42 6.61 15.08 12.32
CA GLN A 42 6.84 16.47 11.88
C GLN A 42 6.57 16.63 10.37
N ALA A 43 5.60 15.91 9.82
CA ALA A 43 5.24 16.04 8.42
C ALA A 43 4.83 17.50 8.09
N PRO A 44 5.28 18.06 6.95
CA PRO A 44 4.82 19.35 6.48
C PRO A 44 3.30 19.39 6.28
N VAL A 45 2.72 20.58 6.43
CA VAL A 45 1.31 20.81 6.10
C VAL A 45 1.06 20.42 4.64
N GLY A 46 0.04 19.61 4.40
CA GLY A 46 -0.33 19.13 3.07
C GLY A 46 0.32 17.81 2.63
N ALA A 47 1.27 17.25 3.38
CA ALA A 47 1.91 15.97 3.02
C ALA A 47 0.89 14.83 2.82
N GLN A 48 -0.16 14.79 3.65
CA GLN A 48 -1.24 13.81 3.52
C GLN A 48 -2.02 13.96 2.21
N ALA A 49 -2.29 15.19 1.76
CA ALA A 49 -3.03 15.42 0.51
C ALA A 49 -2.19 14.97 -0.69
N SER A 50 -0.88 15.19 -0.66
CA SER A 50 0.03 14.71 -1.70
C SER A 50 0.08 13.18 -1.77
N LEU A 51 0.14 12.51 -0.61
CA LEU A 51 0.10 11.04 -0.55
C LEU A 51 -1.23 10.48 -1.06
N GLU A 52 -2.35 11.15 -0.76
CA GLU A 52 -3.66 10.74 -1.27
C GLU A 52 -3.77 10.91 -2.79
N ALA A 53 -3.22 12.00 -3.35
CA ALA A 53 -3.17 12.20 -4.79
C ALA A 53 -2.36 11.10 -5.49
N GLN A 54 -1.19 10.75 -4.96
CA GLN A 54 -0.35 9.66 -5.49
C GLN A 54 -1.04 8.30 -5.40
N PHE A 55 -1.76 8.03 -4.31
CA PHE A 55 -2.54 6.81 -4.15
C PHE A 55 -3.62 6.69 -5.23
N LEU A 56 -4.35 7.76 -5.51
CA LEU A 56 -5.39 7.77 -6.53
C LEU A 56 -4.82 7.66 -7.94
N GLU A 57 -3.74 8.39 -8.24
CA GLU A 57 -3.04 8.32 -9.52
C GLU A 57 -2.59 6.88 -9.81
N LEU A 58 -1.93 6.24 -8.84
CA LEU A 58 -1.46 4.86 -9.00
C LEU A 58 -2.60 3.85 -9.20
N LEU A 59 -3.73 4.04 -8.54
CA LEU A 59 -4.92 3.21 -8.72
C LEU A 59 -5.52 3.35 -10.14
N ILE A 60 -5.47 4.56 -10.71
CA ILE A 60 -5.98 4.85 -12.05
C ILE A 60 -5.03 4.29 -13.12
N GLU A 61 -3.73 4.42 -12.91
CA GLU A 61 -2.71 4.04 -13.89
C GLU A 61 -2.52 2.53 -13.99
N GLN A 62 -2.59 1.81 -12.87
CA GLN A 62 -2.26 0.40 -12.83
C GLN A 62 -3.24 -0.40 -11.99
N ASP A 63 -3.76 -1.49 -12.56
CA ASP A 63 -4.60 -2.44 -11.85
C ASP A 63 -3.83 -3.00 -10.62
N PRO A 64 -4.34 -2.84 -9.39
CA PRO A 64 -3.66 -3.31 -8.17
C PRO A 64 -3.31 -4.81 -8.18
N HIS A 65 -4.16 -5.65 -8.79
CA HIS A 65 -3.94 -7.09 -8.92
C HIS A 65 -2.72 -7.40 -9.80
N ASP A 66 -2.55 -6.63 -10.88
CA ASP A 66 -1.45 -6.81 -11.82
C ASP A 66 -0.14 -6.19 -11.32
N ARG A 67 -0.24 -5.13 -10.50
CA ARG A 67 0.92 -4.42 -9.94
C ARG A 67 1.69 -5.25 -8.93
N PHE A 68 0.98 -5.85 -7.98
CA PHE A 68 1.58 -6.63 -6.91
C PHE A 68 0.66 -7.82 -6.62
N GLY A 69 1.22 -9.03 -6.68
CA GLY A 69 0.46 -10.27 -6.57
C GLY A 69 -0.39 -10.34 -5.30
N THR A 70 -1.46 -11.14 -5.36
CA THR A 70 -2.39 -11.30 -4.23
C THR A 70 -1.94 -12.37 -3.25
N SER A 71 -2.20 -12.13 -1.96
CA SER A 71 -2.03 -13.09 -0.87
C SER A 71 -3.36 -13.44 -0.20
N ALA A 72 -3.42 -14.58 0.48
CA ALA A 72 -4.64 -15.04 1.16
C ALA A 72 -4.99 -14.21 2.42
N THR A 73 -4.00 -13.54 3.03
CA THR A 73 -4.18 -12.70 4.22
C THR A 73 -3.48 -11.35 4.06
N ILE A 74 -3.92 -10.38 4.85
CA ILE A 74 -3.33 -9.04 4.88
C ILE A 74 -1.89 -9.08 5.39
N GLU A 75 -1.64 -9.87 6.44
CA GLU A 75 -0.31 -10.01 7.05
C GLU A 75 0.71 -10.55 6.04
N THR A 76 0.33 -11.56 5.26
CA THR A 76 1.19 -12.11 4.21
C THR A 76 1.41 -11.11 3.08
N ALA A 77 0.36 -10.39 2.65
CA ALA A 77 0.50 -9.35 1.62
C ALA A 77 1.48 -8.24 2.05
N VAL A 78 1.35 -7.76 3.29
CA VAL A 78 2.23 -6.72 3.86
C VAL A 78 3.66 -7.24 4.00
N SER A 79 3.85 -8.45 4.49
CA SER A 79 5.18 -9.05 4.64
C SER A 79 5.88 -9.25 3.29
N ALA A 80 5.16 -9.75 2.28
CA ALA A 80 5.69 -9.91 0.92
C ALA A 80 6.06 -8.55 0.29
N PHE A 81 5.24 -7.51 0.51
CA PHE A 81 5.52 -6.16 0.03
C PHE A 81 6.77 -5.57 0.70
N ASP A 82 6.89 -5.67 2.02
CA ASP A 82 8.06 -5.20 2.75
C ASP A 82 9.33 -5.90 2.22
N GLN A 83 9.32 -7.23 2.08
CA GLN A 83 10.46 -8.02 1.57
C GLN A 83 10.87 -7.63 0.14
N TYR A 84 9.89 -7.43 -0.76
CA TYR A 84 10.17 -7.03 -2.13
C TYR A 84 10.95 -5.71 -2.17
N PHE A 85 10.47 -4.68 -1.46
CA PHE A 85 11.11 -3.36 -1.48
C PHE A 85 12.38 -3.25 -0.63
N GLU A 86 12.54 -4.08 0.41
CA GLU A 86 13.81 -4.23 1.13
C GLU A 86 14.88 -4.85 0.22
N SER A 87 14.54 -5.89 -0.55
CA SER A 87 15.51 -6.55 -1.45
C SER A 87 15.96 -5.68 -2.63
N THR A 88 15.13 -4.74 -3.07
CA THR A 88 15.47 -3.82 -4.17
C THR A 88 16.29 -2.61 -3.73
N ALA A 89 16.52 -2.41 -2.43
CA ALA A 89 17.33 -1.31 -1.91
C ALA A 89 18.84 -1.61 -1.92
N ASP A 90 19.23 -2.88 -2.14
CA ASP A 90 20.62 -3.37 -2.10
C ASP A 90 21.24 -3.56 -3.52
N THR A 91 20.66 -3.01 -4.58
CA THR A 91 21.21 -3.04 -5.96
C THR A 91 21.37 -1.64 -6.53
#